data_AF-A0A2K2F8W0-F1
#
_entry.id   AF-A0A2K2F8W0-F1
#
_cell.length_a   1.000
_cell.length_b   1.000
_cell.length_c   1.000
_cell.angle_alpha   90.00
_cell.angle_beta   90.00
_cell.angle_gamma   90.00
#
_symmetry.space_group_name_H-M   'P 1'
#
loop_
_entity.id
_entity.type
_entity.pdbx_description
1 polymer ?
#
loop_
_entity_poly.entity_id
_entity_poly.type
_entity_poly.pdbx_seq_one_letter_code
_entity_poly.pdbx_strand_id
1 'polypeptide(L)'
;MLSRSDIDIIEQYVDDKYFDKDKLIKYLNMHSIVGNEIFSYCDKKVGRNGSISYSSWLDDKYGYKPLPVAKFIRRIPFYFYVNDYSNNHVGNLHCLISGIIRDDKDEKTLEKLYQALEYMLYEKNLSLTDIFCYIVDQTHHVCNTEMFFQWKHYLQLCDELGSNDYLPDCFITSYNEALEKKGLPPIIYEIGEIGIGEVSWRTGTRIEFEGTFPCDKNGQPIMKWIGLRVKNAKSITCSQDKSSRGRLFVEITPYTTIHALNCYNNKEDDDCWYQIYAGPQTMEFDYEILKIYRKRLKYTQKDVADAIGATVRTYQKWENGETTPDGHYLLRLLNWLDIRDIQDIVRYTE
;
A
#
# COMPACT_ATOMS: atom_id res chain seq x y z
N MET A 1 -33.76 29.97 12.84
CA MET A 1 -33.49 29.67 14.27
C MET A 1 -33.13 28.21 14.36
N LEU A 2 -32.08 27.90 15.12
CA LEU A 2 -31.68 26.53 15.39
C LEU A 2 -32.76 25.78 16.17
N SER A 3 -32.96 24.51 15.82
CA SER A 3 -33.82 23.60 16.58
C SER A 3 -33.12 23.13 17.86
N ARG A 4 -33.87 22.50 18.77
CA ARG A 4 -33.26 21.89 19.97
C ARG A 4 -32.25 20.80 19.59
N SER A 5 -32.57 19.97 18.61
CA SER A 5 -31.65 18.93 18.12
C SER A 5 -30.36 19.49 17.53
N ASP A 6 -30.41 20.67 16.88
CA ASP A 6 -29.21 21.33 16.37
C ASP A 6 -28.29 21.77 17.53
N ILE A 7 -28.87 22.27 18.61
CA ILE A 7 -28.14 22.69 19.81
C ILE A 7 -27.53 21.46 20.50
N ASP A 8 -28.26 20.36 20.61
CA ASP A 8 -27.78 19.13 21.24
C ASP A 8 -26.53 18.57 20.50
N ILE A 9 -26.47 18.67 19.16
CA ILE A 9 -25.27 18.31 18.38
C ILE A 9 -24.07 19.19 18.76
N ILE A 10 -24.27 20.50 18.89
CA ILE A 10 -23.21 21.45 19.27
C ILE A 10 -22.73 21.15 20.69
N GLU A 11 -23.65 20.94 21.63
CA GLU A 11 -23.33 20.64 23.02
C GLU A 11 -22.52 19.35 23.13
N GLN A 12 -22.87 18.32 22.36
CA GLN A 12 -22.22 17.02 22.38
C GLN A 12 -20.82 17.02 21.74
N TYR A 13 -20.66 17.66 20.57
CA TYR A 13 -19.48 17.43 19.74
C TYR A 13 -18.47 18.57 19.69
N VAL A 14 -18.83 19.75 20.21
CA VAL A 14 -17.89 20.86 20.32
C VAL A 14 -17.30 20.82 21.72
N ASP A 15 -15.98 20.73 21.83
CA ASP A 15 -15.30 20.81 23.13
C ASP A 15 -15.08 22.28 23.51
N ASP A 16 -15.69 22.71 24.62
CA ASP A 16 -15.58 24.09 25.11
C ASP A 16 -14.16 24.43 25.58
N LYS A 17 -13.31 23.43 25.81
CA LYS A 17 -11.88 23.69 26.02
C LYS A 17 -11.27 24.41 24.81
N TYR A 18 -11.63 24.00 23.60
CA TYR A 18 -11.00 24.46 22.36
C TYR A 18 -11.81 25.53 21.63
N PHE A 19 -13.14 25.51 21.75
CA PHE A 19 -14.03 26.37 20.96
C PHE A 19 -15.08 27.07 21.81
N ASP A 20 -15.51 28.25 21.37
CA ASP A 20 -16.55 29.07 22.02
C ASP A 20 -17.94 28.70 21.46
N LYS A 21 -18.71 27.91 22.22
CA LYS A 21 -20.03 27.42 21.82
C LYS A 21 -21.06 28.53 21.62
N ASP A 22 -21.01 29.57 22.45
CA ASP A 22 -21.97 30.68 22.38
C ASP A 22 -21.77 31.49 21.11
N LYS A 23 -20.52 31.74 20.73
CA LYS A 23 -20.18 32.34 19.43
C LYS A 23 -20.66 31.50 18.27
N LEU A 24 -20.46 30.19 18.31
CA LEU A 24 -20.92 29.27 17.27
C LEU A 24 -22.44 29.32 17.11
N ILE A 25 -23.19 29.18 18.20
CA ILE A 25 -24.66 29.24 18.20
C ILE A 25 -25.16 30.60 17.69
N LYS A 26 -24.53 31.69 18.12
CA LYS A 26 -24.88 33.04 17.66
C LYS A 26 -24.66 33.20 16.16
N TYR A 27 -23.51 32.78 15.65
CA TYR A 27 -23.19 32.84 14.23
C TYR A 27 -24.20 32.04 13.41
N LEU A 28 -24.47 30.79 13.80
CA LEU A 28 -25.38 29.90 13.05
C LEU A 28 -26.85 30.40 13.06
N ASN A 29 -27.27 31.19 14.03
CA ASN A 29 -28.61 31.82 14.02
C ASN A 29 -28.69 33.06 13.11
N MET A 30 -27.57 33.73 12.84
CA MET A 30 -27.52 34.96 12.05
C MET A 30 -27.33 34.72 10.56
N HIS A 31 -26.75 33.57 10.19
CA HIS A 31 -26.36 33.26 8.82
C HIS A 31 -27.22 32.14 8.22
N SER A 32 -27.50 32.18 6.92
CA SER A 32 -28.13 31.07 6.18
C SER A 32 -27.11 30.16 5.51
N ILE A 33 -25.93 30.71 5.19
CA ILE A 33 -24.76 30.03 4.63
C ILE A 33 -23.58 30.29 5.57
N VAL A 34 -22.85 29.22 5.91
CA VAL A 34 -21.71 29.26 6.82
C VAL A 34 -20.42 29.35 6.01
N GLY A 35 -19.71 30.47 6.13
CA GLY A 35 -18.38 30.65 5.54
C GLY A 35 -17.26 30.03 6.39
N ASN A 36 -16.03 29.99 5.87
CA ASN A 36 -14.87 29.43 6.59
C ASN A 36 -14.47 30.26 7.81
N GLU A 37 -14.82 31.54 7.85
CA GLU A 37 -14.48 32.44 8.95
C GLU A 37 -15.01 31.94 10.31
N ILE A 38 -16.05 31.09 10.30
CA ILE A 38 -16.65 30.53 11.52
C ILE A 38 -15.63 29.77 12.38
N PHE A 39 -14.68 29.07 11.76
CA PHE A 39 -13.70 28.25 12.48
C PHE A 39 -12.78 29.13 13.30
N SER A 40 -12.18 30.14 12.66
CA SER A 40 -11.33 31.13 13.33
C SER A 40 -12.09 31.98 14.36
N TYR A 41 -13.38 32.25 14.12
CA TYR A 41 -14.24 33.03 15.01
C TYR A 41 -14.53 32.32 16.33
N CYS A 42 -14.69 30.99 16.28
CA CYS A 42 -15.01 30.16 17.44
C CYS A 42 -13.77 29.60 18.15
N ASP A 43 -12.63 29.52 17.48
CA ASP A 43 -11.40 28.95 18.05
C ASP A 43 -10.83 29.80 19.21
N LYS A 44 -10.56 29.14 20.35
CA LYS A 44 -9.91 29.75 21.51
C LYS A 44 -8.37 29.78 21.37
N LYS A 45 -7.82 29.20 20.29
CA LYS A 45 -6.37 29.14 19.98
C LYS A 45 -5.54 28.46 21.07
N VAL A 46 -6.10 27.40 21.64
CA VAL A 46 -5.47 26.57 22.68
C VAL A 46 -5.08 25.20 22.14
N GLY A 47 -4.85 25.11 20.83
CA GLY A 47 -4.28 23.94 20.18
C GLY A 47 -2.84 23.69 20.63
N ARG A 48 -2.17 22.74 19.97
CA ARG A 48 -0.80 22.35 20.35
C ARG A 48 0.13 23.56 20.26
N ASN A 49 0.83 23.87 21.36
CA ASN A 49 1.71 25.04 21.47
C ASN A 49 1.01 26.39 21.22
N GLY A 50 -0.29 26.51 21.49
CA GLY A 50 -1.07 27.73 21.25
C GLY A 50 -1.44 27.94 19.78
N SER A 51 -1.42 26.88 18.96
CA SER A 51 -1.88 26.91 17.57
C SER A 51 -3.41 26.94 17.48
N ILE A 52 -3.91 27.06 16.24
CA ILE A 52 -5.32 26.79 15.94
C ILE A 52 -5.71 25.37 16.37
N SER A 53 -6.97 25.21 16.79
CA SER A 53 -7.50 23.92 17.31
C SER A 53 -8.23 23.07 16.25
N TYR A 54 -8.45 23.62 15.05
CA TYR A 54 -9.12 22.96 13.93
C TYR A 54 -8.14 22.72 12.77
N SER A 55 -8.58 21.98 11.74
CA SER A 55 -7.77 21.76 10.53
C SER A 55 -7.54 23.06 9.76
N SER A 56 -6.29 23.45 9.55
CA SER A 56 -5.93 24.63 8.73
C SER A 56 -6.46 24.57 7.29
N TRP A 57 -6.76 23.37 6.77
CA TRP A 57 -7.37 23.22 5.45
C TRP A 57 -8.76 23.84 5.38
N LEU A 58 -9.45 24.00 6.51
CA LEU A 58 -10.77 24.62 6.55
C LEU A 58 -10.71 26.13 6.28
N ASP A 59 -9.54 26.76 6.44
CA ASP A 59 -9.32 28.15 6.04
C ASP A 59 -9.10 28.30 4.52
N ASP A 60 -8.78 27.20 3.84
CA ASP A 60 -8.44 27.17 2.41
C ASP A 60 -9.65 26.74 1.55
N LYS A 61 -9.72 27.30 0.32
CA LYS A 61 -10.73 26.96 -0.70
C LYS A 61 -10.73 25.48 -1.11
N TYR A 62 -9.63 24.76 -0.88
CA TYR A 62 -9.49 23.34 -1.17
C TYR A 62 -10.05 22.44 -0.06
N GLY A 63 -10.11 22.90 1.19
CA GLY A 63 -10.56 22.10 2.34
C GLY A 63 -11.95 22.44 2.86
N TYR A 64 -12.50 23.60 2.52
CA TYR A 64 -13.86 23.98 2.87
C TYR A 64 -14.54 24.83 1.79
N LYS A 65 -15.84 24.61 1.62
CA LYS A 65 -16.71 25.47 0.82
C LYS A 65 -17.90 25.89 1.67
N PRO A 66 -18.42 27.11 1.50
CA PRO A 66 -19.58 27.55 2.26
C PRO A 66 -20.79 26.63 2.09
N LEU A 67 -21.46 26.29 3.18
CA LEU A 67 -22.59 25.34 3.21
C LEU A 67 -23.82 25.95 3.88
N PRO A 68 -25.04 25.50 3.54
CA PRO A 68 -26.23 25.80 4.32
C PRO A 68 -26.07 25.34 5.78
N VAL A 69 -26.61 26.13 6.71
CA VAL A 69 -26.52 25.86 8.17
C VAL A 69 -26.87 24.42 8.54
N ALA A 70 -27.96 23.87 8.00
CA ALA A 70 -28.37 22.50 8.28
C ALA A 70 -27.30 21.45 7.92
N LYS A 71 -26.63 21.63 6.77
CA LYS A 71 -25.56 20.73 6.34
C LYS A 71 -24.28 20.93 7.16
N PHE A 72 -23.98 22.18 7.53
CA PHE A 72 -22.86 22.49 8.42
C PHE A 72 -23.02 21.82 9.80
N ILE A 73 -24.21 21.92 10.41
CA ILE A 73 -24.51 21.32 11.71
C ILE A 73 -24.28 19.81 11.70
N ARG A 74 -24.73 19.12 10.64
CA ARG A 74 -24.48 17.68 10.45
C ARG A 74 -22.99 17.32 10.36
N ARG A 75 -22.11 18.28 10.07
CA ARG A 75 -20.66 18.07 9.96
C ARG A 75 -19.84 18.64 11.11
N ILE A 76 -20.49 19.31 12.07
CA ILE A 76 -19.87 19.78 13.32
C ILE A 76 -19.03 18.70 14.01
N PRO A 77 -19.49 17.43 14.12
CA PRO A 77 -18.69 16.38 14.75
C PRO A 77 -17.31 16.19 14.14
N PHE A 78 -17.14 16.50 12.85
CA PHE A 78 -15.86 16.32 12.16
C PHE A 78 -15.03 17.60 12.17
N TYR A 79 -15.67 18.76 12.00
CA TYR A 79 -14.97 20.04 11.95
C TYR A 79 -14.32 20.43 13.27
N PHE A 80 -15.00 20.13 14.38
CA PHE A 80 -14.59 20.53 15.73
C PHE A 80 -14.01 19.37 16.54
N TYR A 81 -13.75 18.22 15.91
CA TYR A 81 -13.06 17.11 16.57
C TYR A 81 -11.59 17.49 16.83
N VAL A 82 -11.21 17.48 18.11
CA VAL A 82 -9.81 17.60 18.54
C VAL A 82 -9.40 16.27 19.12
N ASN A 83 -8.34 15.68 18.56
CA ASN A 83 -7.90 14.37 19.02
C ASN A 83 -7.18 14.45 20.37
N ASP A 84 -7.26 13.36 21.13
CA ASP A 84 -6.53 13.21 22.37
C ASP A 84 -5.09 12.75 22.11
N TYR A 85 -4.24 13.73 21.84
CA TYR A 85 -2.81 13.50 21.62
C TYR A 85 -2.09 12.88 22.82
N SER A 86 -2.66 12.93 24.04
CA SER A 86 -2.04 12.31 25.22
C SER A 86 -2.06 10.78 25.16
N ASN A 87 -2.98 10.22 24.38
CA ASN A 87 -3.16 8.78 24.16
C ASN A 87 -2.57 8.30 22.82
N ASN A 88 -1.60 9.03 22.25
CA ASN A 88 -0.99 8.74 20.93
C ASN A 88 -1.97 8.66 19.76
N HIS A 89 -3.21 9.13 19.92
CA HIS A 89 -4.13 9.27 18.82
C HIS A 89 -3.75 10.50 17.99
N VAL A 90 -3.41 10.28 16.72
CA VAL A 90 -2.93 11.35 15.82
C VAL A 90 -3.86 11.64 14.65
N GLY A 91 -4.85 10.78 14.40
CA GLY A 91 -5.79 10.94 13.29
C GLY A 91 -6.83 12.04 13.55
N ASN A 92 -7.16 12.83 12.53
CA ASN A 92 -8.22 13.84 12.59
C ASN A 92 -8.66 14.23 11.17
N LEU A 93 -9.59 15.18 11.06
CA LEU A 93 -10.03 15.69 9.77
C LEU A 93 -8.89 16.29 8.93
N HIS A 94 -7.89 16.91 9.58
CA HIS A 94 -6.73 17.45 8.89
C HIS A 94 -5.96 16.35 8.14
N CYS A 95 -5.71 15.20 8.77
CA CYS A 95 -5.04 14.07 8.12
C CYS A 95 -5.78 13.57 6.87
N LEU A 96 -7.10 13.42 6.94
CA LEU A 96 -7.90 12.91 5.82
C LEU A 96 -7.93 13.90 4.65
N ILE A 97 -8.10 15.19 4.93
CA ILE A 97 -8.06 16.24 3.90
C ILE A 97 -6.65 16.36 3.28
N SER A 98 -5.59 16.32 4.10
CA SER A 98 -4.20 16.30 3.62
C SER A 98 -3.94 15.16 2.63
N GLY A 99 -4.47 13.96 2.88
CA GLY A 99 -4.34 12.84 1.95
C GLY A 99 -5.08 13.06 0.62
N ILE A 100 -6.24 13.71 0.64
CA ILE A 100 -6.98 14.08 -0.60
C ILE A 100 -6.17 15.08 -1.43
N ILE A 101 -5.68 16.14 -0.78
CA ILE A 101 -4.97 17.23 -1.45
C ILE A 101 -3.62 16.75 -2.01
N ARG A 102 -2.88 15.91 -1.27
CA ARG A 102 -1.61 15.34 -1.75
C ARG A 102 -1.77 14.53 -3.03
N ASP A 103 -2.92 13.87 -3.21
CA ASP A 103 -3.20 13.02 -4.37
C ASP A 103 -3.79 13.82 -5.56
N ASP A 104 -3.73 15.16 -5.55
CA ASP A 104 -4.34 16.08 -6.54
C ASP A 104 -5.83 15.79 -6.83
N LYS A 105 -6.55 15.25 -5.83
CA LYS A 105 -7.97 14.90 -5.97
C LYS A 105 -8.87 16.14 -5.84
N ASP A 106 -9.91 16.18 -6.67
CA ASP A 106 -10.79 17.34 -6.81
C ASP A 106 -11.85 17.48 -5.70
N GLU A 107 -12.66 18.54 -5.80
CA GLU A 107 -13.79 18.86 -4.91
C GLU A 107 -14.76 17.68 -4.68
N LYS A 108 -14.99 16.82 -5.68
CA LYS A 108 -15.93 15.70 -5.53
C LYS A 108 -15.43 14.70 -4.49
N THR A 109 -14.12 14.62 -4.31
CA THR A 109 -13.51 13.72 -3.32
C THR A 109 -13.72 14.23 -1.89
N LEU A 110 -13.69 15.54 -1.69
CA LEU A 110 -13.97 16.14 -0.38
C LEU A 110 -15.42 15.89 0.06
N GLU A 111 -16.39 16.03 -0.85
CA GLU A 111 -17.78 15.72 -0.54
C GLU A 111 -17.98 14.21 -0.27
N LYS A 112 -17.31 13.33 -1.03
CA LYS A 112 -17.30 11.88 -0.75
C LYS A 112 -16.74 11.56 0.64
N LEU A 113 -15.70 12.27 1.09
CA LEU A 113 -15.16 12.14 2.44
C LEU A 113 -16.23 12.46 3.48
N TYR A 114 -16.91 13.60 3.36
CA TYR A 114 -17.95 13.95 4.34
C TYR A 114 -19.14 12.99 4.30
N GLN A 115 -19.54 12.49 3.13
CA GLN A 115 -20.57 11.45 3.04
C GLN A 115 -20.15 10.15 3.73
N ALA A 116 -18.87 9.76 3.61
CA ALA A 116 -18.32 8.62 4.32
C ALA A 116 -18.32 8.83 5.84
N LEU A 117 -17.89 10.01 6.30
CA LEU A 117 -17.91 10.38 7.72
C LEU A 117 -19.33 10.38 8.29
N GLU A 118 -20.29 10.97 7.58
CA GLU A 118 -21.71 10.98 7.96
C GLU A 118 -22.27 9.56 8.05
N TYR A 119 -21.98 8.69 7.08
CA TYR A 119 -22.38 7.28 7.12
C TYR A 119 -21.79 6.53 8.32
N MET A 120 -20.48 6.69 8.57
CA MET A 120 -19.79 6.03 9.67
C MET A 120 -20.31 6.47 11.04
N LEU A 121 -20.50 7.78 11.24
CA LEU A 121 -20.96 8.31 12.52
C LEU A 121 -22.45 8.02 12.75
N TYR A 122 -23.30 8.32 11.76
CA TYR A 122 -24.76 8.33 11.98
C TYR A 122 -25.43 7.01 11.66
N GLU A 123 -24.94 6.25 10.68
CA GLU A 123 -25.56 4.98 10.28
C GLU A 123 -24.87 3.79 10.95
N LYS A 124 -23.53 3.80 11.04
CA LYS A 124 -22.77 2.74 11.71
C LYS A 124 -22.56 2.97 13.21
N ASN A 125 -22.85 4.17 13.72
CA ASN A 125 -22.65 4.55 15.12
C ASN A 125 -21.19 4.35 15.60
N LEU A 126 -20.22 4.55 14.70
CA LEU A 126 -18.81 4.52 15.07
C LEU A 126 -18.44 5.77 15.86
N SER A 127 -17.56 5.64 16.85
CA SER A 127 -17.06 6.79 17.59
C SER A 127 -16.16 7.65 16.69
N LEU A 128 -16.06 8.95 16.97
CA LEU A 128 -15.15 9.84 16.24
C LEU A 128 -13.69 9.38 16.36
N THR A 129 -13.32 8.85 17.52
CA THR A 129 -11.97 8.28 17.74
C THR A 129 -11.73 7.11 16.81
N ASP A 130 -12.66 6.15 16.69
CA ASP A 130 -12.52 5.03 15.77
C ASP A 130 -12.43 5.51 14.31
N ILE A 131 -13.33 6.41 13.91
CA ILE A 131 -13.38 6.96 12.55
C ILE A 131 -12.03 7.58 12.15
N PHE A 132 -11.41 8.36 13.04
CA PHE A 132 -10.18 9.06 12.72
C PHE A 132 -8.91 8.24 12.97
N CYS A 133 -8.93 7.28 13.89
CA CYS A 133 -7.72 6.58 14.33
C CYS A 133 -7.60 5.18 13.75
N TYR A 134 -8.68 4.48 13.43
CA TYR A 134 -8.63 3.07 13.04
C TYR A 134 -7.63 2.76 11.91
N ILE A 135 -7.66 3.52 10.80
CA ILE A 135 -6.71 3.31 9.69
C ILE A 135 -5.27 3.65 10.09
N VAL A 136 -5.09 4.66 10.95
CA VAL A 136 -3.77 5.01 11.49
C VAL A 136 -3.27 3.89 12.39
N ASP A 137 -4.12 3.29 13.22
CA ASP A 137 -3.78 2.19 14.11
C ASP A 137 -3.52 0.88 13.34
N GLN A 138 -4.15 0.72 12.18
CA GLN A 138 -3.94 -0.40 11.28
C GLN A 138 -2.61 -0.29 10.52
N THR A 139 -2.18 0.90 10.15
CA THR A 139 -1.07 1.10 9.19
C THR A 139 0.14 1.83 9.75
N HIS A 140 0.00 2.51 10.89
CA HIS A 140 0.94 3.51 11.43
C HIS A 140 1.21 4.71 10.50
N HIS A 141 0.36 4.92 9.50
CA HIS A 141 0.49 6.01 8.54
C HIS A 141 -0.70 6.96 8.63
N VAL A 142 -0.39 8.25 8.83
CA VAL A 142 -1.38 9.33 8.68
C VAL A 142 -1.62 9.63 7.20
N CYS A 143 -2.76 10.26 6.91
CA CYS A 143 -3.13 10.71 5.56
C CYS A 143 -3.33 9.58 4.52
N ASN A 144 -3.66 8.36 4.97
CA ASN A 144 -4.00 7.23 4.08
C ASN A 144 -5.49 7.24 3.70
N THR A 145 -5.90 8.24 2.90
CA THR A 145 -7.31 8.43 2.54
C THR A 145 -7.84 7.35 1.59
N GLU A 146 -6.97 6.73 0.78
CA GLU A 146 -7.36 5.60 -0.05
C GLU A 146 -7.84 4.43 0.80
N MET A 147 -7.06 4.03 1.81
CA MET A 147 -7.45 2.93 2.70
C MET A 147 -8.67 3.31 3.56
N PHE A 148 -8.85 4.59 3.90
CA PHE A 148 -10.09 5.07 4.53
C PHE A 148 -11.33 4.84 3.64
N PHE A 149 -11.23 5.11 2.33
CA PHE A 149 -12.34 4.83 1.41
C PHE A 149 -12.55 3.34 1.18
N GLN A 150 -11.48 2.53 1.16
CA GLN A 150 -11.59 1.07 1.17
C GLN A 150 -12.33 0.58 2.43
N TRP A 151 -12.05 1.16 3.59
CA TRP A 151 -12.77 0.83 4.82
C TRP A 151 -14.24 1.23 4.77
N LYS A 152 -14.55 2.41 4.23
CA LYS A 152 -15.95 2.78 3.97
C LYS A 152 -16.64 1.75 3.07
N HIS A 153 -15.97 1.28 2.01
CA HIS A 153 -16.54 0.26 1.14
C HIS A 153 -16.71 -1.09 1.88
N TYR A 154 -15.74 -1.50 2.69
CA TYR A 154 -15.85 -2.67 3.54
C TYR A 154 -17.07 -2.63 4.47
N LEU A 155 -17.36 -1.48 5.09
CA LEU A 155 -18.56 -1.33 5.93
C LEU A 155 -19.86 -1.55 5.14
N GLN A 156 -19.90 -1.11 3.87
CA GLN A 156 -21.04 -1.40 3.00
C GLN A 156 -21.14 -2.89 2.65
N LEU A 157 -20.00 -3.54 2.37
CA LEU A 157 -19.97 -4.99 2.16
C LEU A 157 -20.44 -5.73 3.43
N CYS A 158 -20.11 -5.23 4.61
CA CYS A 158 -20.60 -5.77 5.89
C CYS A 158 -22.13 -5.70 5.99
N ASP A 159 -22.72 -4.55 5.65
CA ASP A 159 -24.18 -4.39 5.62
C ASP A 159 -24.85 -5.42 4.71
N GLU A 160 -24.29 -5.61 3.52
CA GLU A 160 -24.87 -6.55 2.56
C GLU A 160 -24.55 -8.03 2.85
N LEU A 161 -23.55 -8.32 3.69
CA LEU A 161 -23.20 -9.67 4.14
C LEU A 161 -23.82 -10.03 5.50
N GLY A 162 -24.45 -9.06 6.17
CA GLY A 162 -24.94 -9.23 7.55
C GLY A 162 -23.81 -9.37 8.58
N SER A 163 -22.62 -8.80 8.31
CA SER A 163 -21.49 -8.77 9.23
C SER A 163 -21.53 -7.52 10.10
N ASN A 164 -21.19 -7.66 11.38
CA ASN A 164 -21.09 -6.54 12.32
C ASN A 164 -19.63 -6.26 12.74
N ASP A 165 -18.65 -6.87 12.05
CA ASP A 165 -17.22 -6.65 12.33
C ASP A 165 -16.72 -5.40 11.59
N TYR A 166 -16.93 -4.23 12.19
CA TYR A 166 -16.61 -2.94 11.58
C TYR A 166 -15.15 -2.51 11.75
N LEU A 167 -14.46 -3.08 12.73
CA LEU A 167 -13.08 -2.73 13.13
C LEU A 167 -12.21 -3.98 13.22
N PRO A 168 -12.09 -4.78 12.13
CA PRO A 168 -11.32 -6.01 12.17
C PRO A 168 -9.85 -5.78 12.54
N ASP A 169 -9.25 -6.73 13.25
CA ASP A 169 -7.85 -6.63 13.69
C ASP A 169 -6.87 -6.47 12.53
N CYS A 170 -7.11 -7.17 11.42
CA CYS A 170 -6.38 -7.02 10.16
C CYS A 170 -7.35 -6.60 9.06
N PHE A 171 -7.40 -5.28 8.80
CA PHE A 171 -8.30 -4.69 7.81
C PHE A 171 -8.12 -5.27 6.41
N ILE A 172 -6.88 -5.34 5.92
CA ILE A 172 -6.59 -5.78 4.54
C ILE A 172 -7.05 -7.22 4.27
N THR A 173 -6.88 -8.11 5.24
CA THR A 173 -7.35 -9.51 5.17
C THR A 173 -8.87 -9.53 5.12
N SER A 174 -9.52 -8.86 6.07
CA SER A 174 -10.99 -8.88 6.20
C SER A 174 -11.67 -8.23 5.00
N TYR A 175 -11.06 -7.20 4.43
CA TYR A 175 -11.56 -6.56 3.22
C TYR A 175 -11.48 -7.49 2.01
N ASN A 176 -10.35 -8.17 1.79
CA ASN A 176 -10.25 -9.17 0.72
C ASN A 176 -11.22 -10.33 0.90
N GLU A 177 -11.45 -10.81 2.13
CA GLU A 177 -12.48 -11.82 2.39
C GLU A 177 -13.89 -11.33 2.03
N ALA A 178 -14.22 -10.08 2.37
CA ALA A 178 -15.51 -9.48 2.04
C ALA A 178 -15.70 -9.32 0.53
N LEU A 179 -14.66 -8.90 -0.19
CA LEU A 179 -14.64 -8.81 -1.65
C LEU A 179 -14.91 -10.18 -2.29
N GLU A 180 -14.16 -11.21 -1.90
CA GLU A 180 -14.33 -12.56 -2.44
C GLU A 180 -15.72 -13.14 -2.15
N LYS A 181 -16.26 -12.93 -0.94
CA LYS A 181 -17.63 -13.36 -0.58
C LYS A 181 -18.71 -12.72 -1.47
N LYS A 182 -18.42 -11.54 -2.03
CA LYS A 182 -19.29 -10.83 -2.96
C LYS A 182 -18.98 -11.10 -4.44
N GLY A 183 -18.04 -12.00 -4.72
CA GLY A 183 -17.59 -12.29 -6.08
C GLY A 183 -16.83 -11.12 -6.73
N LEU A 184 -16.34 -10.18 -5.93
CA LEU A 184 -15.48 -9.08 -6.37
C LEU A 184 -14.01 -9.51 -6.36
N PRO A 185 -13.18 -8.96 -7.26
CA PRO A 185 -11.76 -9.27 -7.27
C PRO A 185 -11.08 -8.79 -5.98
N PRO A 186 -10.25 -9.62 -5.32
CA PRO A 186 -9.45 -9.19 -4.19
C PRO A 186 -8.32 -8.25 -4.64
N ILE A 187 -7.77 -7.50 -3.69
CA ILE A 187 -6.55 -6.72 -3.89
C ILE A 187 -5.34 -7.67 -3.82
N ILE A 188 -4.46 -7.57 -4.81
CA ILE A 188 -3.14 -8.20 -4.78
C ILE A 188 -2.14 -7.20 -4.22
N TYR A 189 -1.54 -7.53 -3.08
CA TYR A 189 -0.59 -6.67 -2.39
C TYR A 189 0.81 -6.93 -2.91
N GLU A 190 1.32 -6.01 -3.73
CA GLU A 190 2.68 -6.05 -4.27
C GLU A 190 3.74 -5.87 -3.18
N ILE A 191 4.94 -6.35 -3.46
CA ILE A 191 6.10 -6.09 -2.62
C ILE A 191 6.56 -4.64 -2.80
N GLY A 192 7.05 -4.03 -1.73
CA GLY A 192 7.75 -2.77 -1.78
C GLY A 192 9.26 -2.96 -1.87
N GLU A 193 9.95 -1.88 -2.21
CA GLU A 193 11.41 -1.82 -2.12
C GLU A 193 11.87 -2.03 -0.67
N ILE A 194 13.00 -2.73 -0.53
CA ILE A 194 13.74 -2.92 0.71
C ILE A 194 15.01 -2.07 0.70
N GLY A 195 15.19 -1.24 1.73
CA GLY A 195 16.37 -0.38 1.86
C GLY A 195 16.46 0.67 0.74
N ILE A 196 17.56 0.65 -0.02
CA ILE A 196 17.83 1.60 -1.11
C ILE A 196 17.54 0.92 -2.45
N GLY A 197 16.25 0.76 -2.78
CA GLY A 197 15.79 0.32 -4.11
C GLY A 197 15.96 -1.16 -4.44
N GLU A 198 16.28 -2.03 -3.46
CA GLU A 198 16.34 -3.46 -3.71
C GLU A 198 14.95 -4.09 -3.61
N VAL A 199 14.73 -5.21 -4.31
CA VAL A 199 13.43 -5.92 -4.30
C VAL A 199 13.38 -6.98 -3.19
N SER A 200 14.53 -7.52 -2.80
CA SER A 200 14.64 -8.49 -1.71
C SER A 200 16.04 -8.51 -1.11
N TRP A 201 16.17 -8.92 0.14
CA TRP A 201 17.46 -9.26 0.76
C TRP A 201 17.59 -10.76 0.92
N ARG A 202 18.80 -11.28 0.67
CA ARG A 202 19.10 -12.70 0.87
C ARG A 202 20.24 -12.88 1.86
N THR A 203 19.97 -13.63 2.93
CA THR A 203 20.99 -14.07 3.90
C THR A 203 20.99 -15.60 3.95
N GLY A 204 21.94 -16.23 3.26
CA GLY A 204 22.05 -17.69 3.18
C GLY A 204 20.82 -18.33 2.51
N THR A 205 20.04 -19.11 3.28
CA THR A 205 18.80 -19.76 2.82
C THR A 205 17.53 -18.93 3.02
N ARG A 206 17.64 -17.74 3.58
CA ARG A 206 16.49 -16.87 3.83
C ARG A 206 16.46 -15.72 2.82
N ILE A 207 15.31 -15.51 2.18
CA ILE A 207 15.02 -14.33 1.36
C ILE A 207 13.93 -13.51 2.05
N GLU A 208 14.12 -12.19 2.09
CA GLU A 208 13.25 -11.24 2.77
C GLU A 208 12.66 -10.24 1.78
N PHE A 209 11.36 -9.99 1.90
CA PHE A 209 10.60 -9.02 1.11
C PHE A 209 9.96 -7.98 2.03
N GLU A 210 9.88 -6.73 1.58
CA GLU A 210 9.10 -5.68 2.25
C GLU A 210 7.73 -5.51 1.62
N GLY A 211 6.74 -5.12 2.41
CA GLY A 211 5.40 -4.83 1.88
C GLY A 211 4.34 -4.90 2.94
N THR A 212 3.09 -4.88 2.51
CA THR A 212 1.91 -5.08 3.36
C THR A 212 1.24 -6.38 2.93
N PHE A 213 1.37 -7.40 3.75
CA PHE A 213 1.04 -8.79 3.47
C PHE A 213 -0.17 -9.23 4.28
N PRO A 214 -1.31 -9.55 3.64
CA PRO A 214 -2.45 -10.14 4.33
C PRO A 214 -2.06 -11.43 5.03
N CYS A 215 -2.43 -11.54 6.31
CA CYS A 215 -2.19 -12.73 7.12
C CYS A 215 -3.50 -13.30 7.65
N ASP A 216 -3.53 -14.60 7.89
CA ASP A 216 -4.63 -15.27 8.57
C ASP A 216 -4.62 -14.98 10.08
N LYS A 217 -5.61 -15.52 10.80
CA LYS A 217 -5.73 -15.33 12.27
C LYS A 217 -4.56 -15.88 13.08
N ASN A 218 -3.71 -16.72 12.48
CA ASN A 218 -2.52 -17.28 13.11
C ASN A 218 -1.25 -16.51 12.71
N GLY A 219 -1.37 -15.41 11.96
CA GLY A 219 -0.25 -14.63 11.46
C GLY A 219 0.44 -15.25 10.24
N GLN A 220 -0.18 -16.24 9.58
CA GLN A 220 0.39 -16.87 8.39
C GLN A 220 0.02 -16.10 7.12
N PRO A 221 0.97 -15.80 6.24
CA PRO A 221 0.70 -15.01 5.04
C PRO A 221 -0.25 -15.73 4.07
N ILE A 222 -1.26 -15.00 3.59
CA ILE A 222 -2.25 -15.51 2.63
C ILE A 222 -1.73 -15.26 1.22
N MET A 223 -0.90 -16.19 0.74
CA MET A 223 -0.13 -16.03 -0.51
C MET A 223 -0.97 -15.72 -1.76
N LYS A 224 -2.24 -16.13 -1.82
CA LYS A 224 -3.13 -15.83 -2.96
C LYS A 224 -3.42 -14.33 -3.16
N TRP A 225 -3.19 -13.51 -2.13
CA TRP A 225 -3.39 -12.06 -2.18
C TRP A 225 -2.07 -11.28 -2.14
N ILE A 226 -0.93 -11.96 -2.23
CA ILE A 226 0.38 -11.35 -2.22
C ILE A 226 0.95 -11.42 -3.64
N GLY A 227 1.58 -10.35 -4.10
CA GLY A 227 2.28 -10.25 -5.38
C GLY A 227 3.55 -11.10 -5.45
N LEU A 228 3.55 -12.28 -4.81
CA LEU A 228 4.64 -13.25 -4.80
C LEU A 228 4.11 -14.64 -5.15
N ARG A 229 4.70 -15.26 -6.18
CA ARG A 229 4.51 -16.68 -6.49
C ARG A 229 5.73 -17.44 -6.04
N VAL A 230 5.56 -18.20 -4.95
CA VAL A 230 6.62 -19.02 -4.35
C VAL A 230 6.28 -20.50 -4.55
N LYS A 231 7.19 -21.26 -5.15
CA LYS A 231 7.08 -22.73 -5.29
C LYS A 231 8.21 -23.42 -4.52
N ASN A 232 7.94 -24.60 -3.95
CA ASN A 232 8.93 -25.46 -3.29
C ASN A 232 9.77 -24.79 -2.18
N ALA A 233 9.22 -23.79 -1.48
CA ALA A 233 9.86 -23.22 -0.29
C ALA A 233 9.77 -24.18 0.89
N LYS A 234 10.78 -24.13 1.77
CA LYS A 234 10.78 -24.88 3.04
C LYS A 234 9.73 -24.33 4.00
N SER A 235 9.63 -23.01 4.08
CA SER A 235 8.61 -22.31 4.88
C SER A 235 8.47 -20.86 4.41
N ILE A 236 7.29 -20.29 4.64
CA ILE A 236 7.01 -18.88 4.42
C ILE A 236 6.42 -18.31 5.70
N THR A 237 6.94 -17.19 6.19
CA THR A 237 6.50 -16.53 7.43
C THR A 237 6.42 -15.02 7.24
N CYS A 238 5.68 -14.33 8.08
CA CYS A 238 5.54 -12.88 8.04
C CYS A 238 5.75 -12.28 9.44
N SER A 239 6.34 -11.08 9.52
CA SER A 239 6.46 -10.31 10.77
C SER A 239 5.47 -9.15 10.85
N GLN A 240 4.43 -9.14 10.03
CA GLN A 240 3.50 -8.03 9.99
C GLN A 240 2.62 -7.98 11.23
N ASP A 241 2.37 -6.77 11.71
CA ASP A 241 1.31 -6.46 12.66
C ASP A 241 0.13 -5.82 11.94
N LYS A 242 -1.08 -6.35 12.14
CA LYS A 242 -2.33 -5.85 11.54
C LYS A 242 -2.21 -5.62 10.01
N SER A 243 -2.44 -4.40 9.55
CA SER A 243 -2.33 -3.99 8.14
C SER A 243 -1.10 -3.11 7.88
N SER A 244 -0.14 -3.11 8.79
CA SER A 244 1.06 -2.28 8.69
C SER A 244 2.05 -2.85 7.68
N ARG A 245 3.03 -2.04 7.29
CA ARG A 245 4.15 -2.51 6.47
C ARG A 245 5.04 -3.43 7.32
N GLY A 246 5.35 -4.61 6.81
CA GLY A 246 6.15 -5.62 7.48
C GLY A 246 7.14 -6.33 6.55
N ARG A 247 7.62 -7.49 7.00
CA ARG A 247 8.53 -8.36 6.26
C ARG A 247 7.87 -9.70 5.99
N LEU A 248 8.10 -10.24 4.79
CA LEU A 248 7.81 -11.63 4.45
C LEU A 248 9.11 -12.36 4.24
N PHE A 249 9.23 -13.54 4.83
CA PHE A 249 10.43 -14.36 4.79
C PHE A 249 10.16 -15.69 4.11
N VAL A 250 10.99 -16.03 3.13
CA VAL A 250 10.98 -17.30 2.43
C VAL A 250 12.25 -18.08 2.76
N GLU A 251 12.10 -19.24 3.37
CA GLU A 251 13.19 -20.20 3.53
C GLU A 251 13.28 -21.06 2.27
N ILE A 252 14.37 -20.93 1.53
CA ILE A 252 14.55 -21.55 0.22
C ILE A 252 15.12 -22.97 0.34
N THR A 253 14.82 -23.77 -0.68
CA THR A 253 15.41 -25.08 -0.96
C THR A 253 16.13 -25.03 -2.31
N PRO A 254 16.91 -26.05 -2.69
CA PRO A 254 17.50 -26.13 -4.02
C PRO A 254 16.49 -26.08 -5.17
N TYR A 255 15.20 -26.30 -4.91
CA TYR A 255 14.11 -26.34 -5.89
C TYR A 255 13.19 -25.11 -5.83
N THR A 256 13.45 -24.14 -4.95
CA THR A 256 12.57 -22.99 -4.76
C THR A 256 12.62 -22.04 -5.94
N THR A 257 11.46 -21.61 -6.44
CA THR A 257 11.35 -20.49 -7.38
C THR A 257 10.49 -19.40 -6.78
N ILE A 258 10.87 -18.14 -7.02
CA ILE A 258 10.14 -16.97 -6.54
C ILE A 258 9.96 -16.01 -7.70
N HIS A 259 8.72 -15.63 -7.97
CA HIS A 259 8.38 -14.54 -8.88
C HIS A 259 7.67 -13.43 -8.11
N ALA A 260 7.96 -12.18 -8.45
CA ALA A 260 7.28 -11.01 -7.91
C ALA A 260 6.52 -10.28 -9.00
N LEU A 261 5.33 -9.79 -8.66
CA LEU A 261 4.51 -8.96 -9.53
C LEU A 261 5.04 -7.53 -9.51
N ASN A 262 5.19 -6.93 -10.69
CA ASN A 262 5.43 -5.49 -10.92
C ASN A 262 6.65 -4.85 -10.24
N CYS A 263 7.54 -5.62 -9.62
CA CYS A 263 8.64 -5.10 -8.81
C CYS A 263 9.70 -4.29 -9.57
N TYR A 264 9.71 -4.34 -10.91
CA TYR A 264 10.57 -3.54 -11.79
C TYR A 264 9.78 -2.75 -12.83
N ASN A 265 8.45 -2.74 -12.74
CA ASN A 265 7.58 -2.10 -13.73
C ASN A 265 7.39 -0.62 -13.40
N ASN A 266 7.22 0.21 -14.43
CA ASN A 266 6.67 1.55 -14.20
C ASN A 266 5.15 1.46 -14.06
N LYS A 267 4.55 2.49 -13.45
CA LYS A 267 3.09 2.54 -13.22
C LYS A 267 2.24 2.50 -14.50
N GLU A 268 2.83 2.75 -15.66
CA GLU A 268 2.15 2.79 -16.96
C GLU A 268 2.30 1.47 -17.75
N ASP A 269 3.11 0.54 -17.25
CA ASP A 269 3.41 -0.72 -17.93
C ASP A 269 2.35 -1.80 -17.58
N ASP A 270 2.15 -2.75 -18.50
CA ASP A 270 1.27 -3.91 -18.28
C ASP A 270 1.81 -4.81 -17.16
N ASP A 271 0.91 -5.39 -16.35
CA ASP A 271 1.26 -6.27 -15.24
C ASP A 271 2.23 -7.40 -15.66
N CYS A 272 3.37 -7.50 -14.98
CA CYS A 272 4.43 -8.44 -15.31
C CYS A 272 4.96 -9.19 -14.08
N TRP A 273 5.22 -10.49 -14.24
CA TRP A 273 5.84 -11.33 -13.22
C TRP A 273 7.33 -11.50 -13.50
N TYR A 274 8.16 -11.07 -12.56
CA TYR A 274 9.62 -11.15 -12.67
C TYR A 274 10.15 -12.29 -11.79
N GLN A 275 11.03 -13.12 -12.33
CA GLN A 275 11.71 -14.13 -11.55
C GLN A 275 12.79 -13.48 -10.66
N ILE A 276 12.58 -13.51 -9.34
CA ILE A 276 13.49 -12.94 -8.34
C ILE A 276 14.48 -13.99 -7.85
N TYR A 277 14.06 -15.25 -7.83
CA TYR A 277 14.90 -16.35 -7.42
C TYR A 277 14.58 -17.64 -8.17
N ALA A 278 15.63 -18.37 -8.52
CA ALA A 278 15.54 -19.77 -8.92
C ALA A 278 16.59 -20.58 -8.17
N GLY A 279 16.15 -21.71 -7.63
CA GLY A 279 17.02 -22.65 -6.94
C GLY A 279 17.98 -23.32 -7.91
N PRO A 280 19.18 -23.73 -7.46
CA PRO A 280 20.18 -24.35 -8.34
C PRO A 280 19.71 -25.65 -9.03
N GLN A 281 18.66 -26.31 -8.54
CA GLN A 281 18.07 -27.50 -9.18
C GLN A 281 16.91 -27.17 -10.13
N THR A 282 16.59 -25.89 -10.33
CA THR A 282 15.61 -25.40 -11.33
C THR A 282 16.29 -24.57 -12.42
N MET A 283 17.62 -24.68 -12.53
CA MET A 283 18.44 -23.91 -13.46
C MET A 283 19.18 -24.86 -14.38
N GLU A 284 19.16 -24.56 -15.67
CA GLU A 284 19.94 -25.23 -16.70
C GLU A 284 20.72 -24.20 -17.52
N PHE A 285 21.84 -24.62 -18.12
CA PHE A 285 22.59 -23.77 -19.03
C PHE A 285 21.80 -23.57 -20.33
N ASP A 286 21.45 -22.33 -20.65
CA ASP A 286 20.88 -21.98 -21.94
C ASP A 286 21.99 -21.92 -22.99
N TYR A 287 22.10 -22.98 -23.79
CA TYR A 287 23.11 -23.03 -24.84
C TYR A 287 22.79 -22.12 -26.03
N GLU A 288 21.52 -21.76 -26.25
CA GLU A 288 21.09 -20.99 -27.43
C GLU A 288 21.64 -19.56 -27.39
N ILE A 289 21.82 -19.05 -26.18
CA ILE A 289 22.34 -17.71 -25.90
C ILE A 289 23.76 -17.50 -26.48
N LEU A 290 24.60 -18.53 -26.49
CA LEU A 290 25.98 -18.45 -27.00
C LEU A 290 25.96 -18.04 -28.47
N LYS A 291 25.08 -18.67 -29.25
CA LYS A 291 24.93 -18.40 -30.68
C LYS A 291 24.34 -17.01 -30.93
N ILE A 292 23.40 -16.57 -30.09
CA ILE A 292 22.79 -15.23 -30.17
C ILE A 292 23.86 -14.16 -29.97
N TYR A 293 24.59 -14.21 -28.84
CA TYR A 293 25.63 -13.24 -28.51
C TYR A 293 26.79 -13.24 -29.50
N ARG A 294 27.26 -14.44 -29.91
CA ARG A 294 28.30 -14.55 -30.92
C ARG A 294 27.90 -13.87 -32.23
N LYS A 295 26.69 -14.13 -32.72
CA LYS A 295 26.17 -13.50 -33.96
C LYS A 295 26.02 -11.99 -33.82
N ARG A 296 25.55 -11.50 -32.66
CA ARG A 296 25.45 -10.07 -32.34
C ARG A 296 26.80 -9.36 -32.47
N LEU A 297 27.86 -10.01 -31.99
CA LEU A 297 29.24 -9.52 -32.06
C LEU A 297 29.95 -9.81 -33.39
N LYS A 298 29.27 -10.49 -34.33
CA LYS A 298 29.79 -10.88 -35.65
C LYS A 298 31.02 -11.79 -35.60
N TYR A 299 31.14 -12.62 -34.56
CA TYR A 299 32.20 -13.61 -34.44
C TYR A 299 31.86 -14.93 -35.15
N THR A 300 32.87 -15.60 -35.69
CA THR A 300 32.78 -16.99 -36.09
C THR A 300 32.95 -17.91 -34.88
N GLN A 301 32.57 -19.18 -35.02
CA GLN A 301 32.80 -20.19 -33.97
C GLN A 301 34.29 -20.36 -33.66
N LYS A 302 35.15 -20.17 -34.67
CA LYS A 302 36.60 -20.22 -34.51
C LYS A 302 37.12 -19.05 -33.68
N ASP A 303 36.63 -17.83 -33.95
CA ASP A 303 37.08 -16.64 -33.21
C ASP A 303 36.81 -16.77 -31.71
N VAL A 304 35.62 -17.27 -31.34
CA VAL A 304 35.26 -17.48 -29.94
C VAL A 304 36.10 -18.61 -29.32
N ALA A 305 36.24 -19.75 -30.02
CA ALA A 305 37.03 -20.87 -29.53
C ALA A 305 38.50 -20.50 -29.27
N ASP A 306 39.12 -19.81 -30.23
CA ASP A 306 40.51 -19.35 -30.13
C ASP A 306 40.67 -18.35 -28.97
N ALA A 307 39.73 -17.42 -28.79
CA ALA A 307 39.76 -16.43 -27.72
C ALA A 307 39.61 -17.03 -26.31
N ILE A 308 38.75 -18.04 -26.14
CA ILE A 308 38.54 -18.69 -24.84
C ILE A 308 39.50 -19.87 -24.60
N GLY A 309 40.40 -20.17 -25.53
CA GLY A 309 41.33 -21.30 -25.44
C GLY A 309 40.64 -22.67 -25.44
N ALA A 310 39.57 -22.81 -26.23
CA ALA A 310 38.88 -24.08 -26.47
C ALA A 310 39.13 -24.55 -27.91
N THR A 311 38.86 -25.82 -28.21
CA THR A 311 38.82 -26.27 -29.60
C THR A 311 37.52 -25.83 -30.27
N VAL A 312 37.54 -25.56 -31.58
CA VAL A 312 36.33 -25.22 -32.35
C VAL A 312 35.25 -26.29 -32.18
N ARG A 313 35.64 -27.57 -32.15
CA ARG A 313 34.72 -28.70 -31.93
C ARG A 313 34.06 -28.63 -30.55
N THR A 314 34.82 -28.31 -29.51
CA THR A 314 34.28 -28.15 -28.15
C THR A 314 33.24 -27.04 -28.11
N TYR A 315 33.56 -25.87 -28.68
CA TYR A 315 32.64 -24.74 -28.73
C TYR A 315 31.36 -25.05 -29.53
N GLN A 316 31.49 -25.76 -30.66
CA GLN A 316 30.34 -26.23 -31.44
C GLN A 316 29.40 -27.11 -30.64
N LYS A 317 29.93 -28.05 -29.85
CA LYS A 317 29.12 -28.90 -28.98
C LYS A 317 28.34 -28.11 -27.94
N TRP A 318 28.96 -27.06 -27.37
CA TRP A 318 28.27 -26.18 -26.44
C TRP A 318 27.15 -25.41 -27.13
N GLU A 319 27.38 -24.76 -28.29
CA GLU A 319 26.32 -24.04 -29.04
C GLU A 319 25.17 -24.93 -29.51
N ASN A 320 25.40 -26.25 -29.61
CA ASN A 320 24.40 -27.23 -30.03
C ASN A 320 23.71 -27.93 -28.85
N GLY A 321 24.08 -27.62 -27.60
CA GLY A 321 23.52 -28.27 -26.40
C GLY A 321 23.97 -29.72 -26.20
N GLU A 322 25.00 -30.20 -26.91
CA GLU A 322 25.51 -31.57 -26.77
C GLU A 322 26.28 -31.77 -25.46
N THR A 323 26.93 -30.70 -24.97
CA THR A 323 27.68 -30.67 -23.70
C THR A 323 27.58 -29.28 -23.08
N THR A 324 27.93 -29.14 -21.81
CA THR A 324 27.94 -27.86 -21.08
C THR A 324 29.38 -27.45 -20.76
N PRO A 325 29.75 -26.15 -20.85
CA PRO A 325 31.05 -25.68 -20.39
C PRO A 325 31.19 -25.86 -18.88
N ASP A 326 32.40 -26.16 -18.41
CA ASP A 326 32.71 -26.13 -16.99
C ASP A 326 32.85 -24.68 -16.48
N GLY A 327 33.02 -24.51 -15.17
CA GLY A 327 33.15 -23.17 -14.57
C GLY A 327 34.32 -22.35 -15.12
N HIS A 328 35.40 -22.98 -15.58
CA HIS A 328 36.55 -22.28 -16.14
C HIS A 328 36.23 -21.67 -17.51
N TYR A 329 35.63 -22.46 -18.40
CA TYR A 329 35.23 -21.99 -19.72
C TYR A 329 34.03 -21.06 -19.68
N LEU A 330 33.11 -21.26 -18.73
CA LEU A 330 31.96 -20.37 -18.55
C LEU A 330 32.41 -18.93 -18.24
N LEU A 331 33.38 -18.76 -17.32
CA LEU A 331 33.95 -17.44 -17.00
C LEU A 331 34.54 -16.75 -18.24
N ARG A 332 35.24 -17.51 -19.10
CA ARG A 332 35.83 -16.98 -20.34
C ARG A 332 34.76 -16.60 -21.37
N LEU A 333 33.72 -17.43 -21.51
CA LEU A 333 32.59 -17.18 -22.40
C LEU A 333 31.83 -15.91 -21.99
N LEU A 334 31.51 -15.77 -20.70
CA LEU A 334 30.82 -14.59 -20.18
C LEU A 334 31.60 -13.31 -20.49
N ASN A 335 32.91 -13.32 -20.26
CA ASN A 335 33.77 -12.17 -20.55
C ASN A 335 33.88 -11.86 -22.05
N TRP A 336 34.18 -12.86 -22.87
CA TRP A 336 34.44 -12.65 -24.31
C TRP A 336 33.16 -12.30 -25.09
N LEU A 337 32.02 -12.87 -24.70
CA LEU A 337 30.74 -12.61 -25.36
C LEU A 337 30.02 -11.36 -24.82
N ASP A 338 30.62 -10.60 -23.90
CA ASP A 338 30.00 -9.44 -23.22
C ASP A 338 28.63 -9.79 -22.63
N ILE A 339 28.57 -10.92 -21.92
CA ILE A 339 27.40 -11.34 -21.14
C ILE A 339 27.63 -10.84 -19.72
N ARG A 340 26.86 -9.83 -19.32
CA ARG A 340 27.09 -9.08 -18.08
C ARG A 340 26.33 -9.65 -16.89
N ASP A 341 25.22 -10.30 -17.15
CA ASP A 341 24.41 -10.97 -16.14
C ASP A 341 24.48 -12.49 -16.34
N ILE A 342 24.78 -13.22 -15.26
CA ILE A 342 24.77 -14.68 -15.30
C ILE A 342 23.35 -15.22 -15.50
N GLN A 343 22.31 -14.46 -15.16
CA GLN A 343 20.93 -14.87 -15.39
C GLN A 343 20.59 -14.94 -16.89
N ASP A 344 21.32 -14.23 -17.77
CA ASP A 344 21.10 -14.28 -19.22
C ASP A 344 21.38 -15.66 -19.83
N ILE A 345 22.21 -16.48 -19.17
CA ILE A 345 22.63 -17.79 -19.66
C ILE A 345 21.94 -18.95 -18.94
N VAL A 346 20.92 -18.64 -18.14
CA VAL A 346 20.16 -19.61 -17.38
C VAL A 346 18.80 -19.79 -18.03
N ARG A 347 18.49 -21.03 -18.39
CA ARG A 347 17.13 -21.46 -18.68
C ARG A 347 16.53 -22.01 -17.40
N TYR A 348 15.36 -21.51 -17.01
CA TYR A 348 14.64 -22.01 -15.84
C TYR A 348 13.80 -23.23 -16.22
N THR A 349 13.92 -24.30 -15.44
CA THR A 349 13.07 -25.48 -15.55
C THR A 349 11.93 -25.37 -14.54
N GLU A 350 10.69 -25.44 -15.02
CA GLU A 350 9.49 -25.35 -14.16
C GLU A 350 9.21 -26.61 -13.34
#